data_AF-A0A2G9LZT8-F1
#
_entry.id   AF-A0A2G9LZT8-F1
#
_cell.length_a   1.000
_cell.length_b   1.000
_cell.length_c   1.000
_cell.angle_alpha   90.00
_cell.angle_beta   90.00
_cell.angle_gamma   90.00
#
_symmetry.space_group_name_H-M   'P 1'
#
loop_
_entity.id
_entity.type
_entity.pdbx_description
1 polymer ?
#
loop_
_entity_poly.entity_id
_entity_poly.type
_entity_poly.pdbx_seq_one_letter_code
_entity_poly.pdbx_strand_id
1 'polypeptide(L)'
;MEEVVRQDILSVISQAEIYIREHNTAGLKELSDHTIHNSSIFQDQDSVIMAVVIYSLSKIMEKSDGNFSQHVLAALSYARSNLVLRKEKEYRDFMKKLIDYISKTDS
;
A
#
# COMPACT_ATOMS: atom_id res chain seq x y z
N MET A 1 7.38 -6.17 -14.16
CA MET A 1 7.30 -6.67 -12.77
C MET A 1 7.23 -8.18 -12.87
N GLU A 2 7.89 -8.93 -11.99
CA GLU A 2 7.74 -10.38 -11.99
C GLU A 2 6.33 -10.77 -11.53
N GLU A 3 5.79 -11.88 -12.06
CA GLU A 3 4.41 -12.27 -11.75
C GLU A 3 4.21 -12.55 -10.25
N VAL A 4 5.21 -13.15 -9.60
CA VAL A 4 5.18 -13.45 -8.16
C VAL A 4 5.07 -12.16 -7.36
N VAL A 5 5.89 -11.16 -7.68
CA VAL A 5 5.85 -9.82 -7.06
C VAL A 5 4.47 -9.18 -7.26
N ARG A 6 3.93 -9.24 -8.48
CA ARG A 6 2.62 -8.66 -8.78
C ARG A 6 1.51 -9.27 -7.94
N GLN A 7 1.51 -10.59 -7.79
CA GLN A 7 0.52 -11.32 -6.98
C GLN A 7 0.68 -11.01 -5.49
N ASP A 8 1.92 -10.94 -5.01
CA ASP A 8 2.23 -10.56 -3.63
C ASP A 8 1.70 -9.16 -3.30
N ILE A 9 2.01 -8.17 -4.15
CA ILE A 9 1.50 -6.79 -3.99
C ILE A 9 -0.04 -6.74 -4.05
N LEU A 10 -0.67 -7.48 -4.96
CA LEU A 10 -2.14 -7.56 -5.01
C LEU A 10 -2.74 -8.12 -3.72
N SER A 11 -2.11 -9.15 -3.15
CA SER A 11 -2.49 -9.73 -1.87
C SER A 11 -2.36 -8.72 -0.73
N VAL A 12 -1.23 -8.00 -0.68
CA VAL A 12 -0.98 -6.94 0.30
C VAL A 12 -2.04 -5.84 0.19
N ILE A 13 -2.34 -5.36 -1.01
CA ILE A 13 -3.38 -4.32 -1.20
C ILE A 13 -4.74 -4.84 -0.72
N SER A 14 -5.10 -6.07 -1.07
CA SER A 14 -6.38 -6.67 -0.65
C SER A 14 -6.50 -6.77 0.88
N GLN A 15 -5.43 -7.19 1.55
CA GLN A 15 -5.41 -7.29 3.00
C GLN A 15 -5.44 -5.92 3.68
N ALA A 16 -4.71 -4.95 3.12
CA ALA A 16 -4.72 -3.57 3.60
C ALA A 16 -6.12 -2.94 3.50
N GLU A 17 -6.85 -3.15 2.39
CA GLU A 17 -8.24 -2.67 2.26
C GLU A 17 -9.16 -3.20 3.37
N ILE A 18 -8.98 -4.46 3.80
CA ILE A 18 -9.74 -5.06 4.91
C ILE A 18 -9.41 -4.34 6.21
N TYR A 19 -8.12 -4.24 6.55
CA TYR A 19 -7.70 -3.59 7.79
C TYR A 19 -8.07 -2.11 7.86
N ILE A 20 -8.06 -1.40 6.73
CA ILE A 20 -8.53 -0.01 6.68
C ILE A 20 -10.02 0.09 7.00
N ARG A 21 -10.86 -0.78 6.43
CA ARG A 21 -12.31 -0.79 6.72
C ARG A 21 -12.59 -1.12 8.18
N GLU A 22 -11.82 -2.01 8.76
CA GLU A 22 -11.92 -2.44 10.16
C GLU A 22 -11.24 -1.47 11.15
N HIS A 23 -10.58 -0.41 10.68
CA HIS A 23 -9.73 0.48 11.48
C HIS A 23 -8.66 -0.28 12.29
N ASN A 24 -8.17 -1.38 11.74
CA ASN A 24 -7.15 -2.24 12.35
C ASN A 24 -5.72 -1.73 12.01
N THR A 25 -5.30 -0.68 12.69
CA THR A 25 -3.95 -0.08 12.50
C THR A 25 -2.82 -1.04 12.85
N ALA A 26 -3.01 -1.89 13.87
CA ALA A 26 -2.05 -2.92 14.25
C ALA A 26 -1.83 -3.93 13.11
N GLY A 27 -2.91 -4.39 12.47
CA GLY A 27 -2.85 -5.27 11.30
C GLY A 27 -2.14 -4.64 10.11
N LEU A 28 -2.33 -3.34 9.86
CA LEU A 28 -1.57 -2.63 8.82
C LEU A 28 -0.07 -2.60 9.12
N LYS A 29 0.30 -2.36 10.38
CA LYS A 29 1.70 -2.36 10.79
C LYS A 29 2.35 -3.73 10.61
N GLU A 30 1.71 -4.79 11.09
CA GLU A 30 2.18 -6.17 10.89
C GLU A 30 2.30 -6.51 9.39
N LEU A 31 1.31 -6.13 8.59
CA LEU A 31 1.34 -6.33 7.14
C LEU A 31 2.52 -5.62 6.48
N SER A 32 2.85 -4.40 6.91
CA SER A 32 4.03 -3.69 6.40
C SER A 32 5.34 -4.39 6.78
N ASP A 33 5.47 -4.86 8.02
CA ASP A 33 6.67 -5.57 8.49
C ASP A 33 6.88 -6.87 7.71
N HIS A 34 5.81 -7.64 7.48
CA HIS A 34 5.83 -8.83 6.64
C HIS A 34 6.20 -8.51 5.18
N THR A 35 5.68 -7.41 4.63
CA THR A 35 5.98 -6.99 3.25
C THR A 35 7.44 -6.56 3.10
N ILE A 36 8.00 -5.81 4.06
CA ILE A 36 9.45 -5.48 4.07
C ILE A 36 10.27 -6.76 4.12
N HIS A 37 9.93 -7.68 5.02
CA HIS A 37 10.65 -8.93 5.15
C HIS A 37 10.65 -9.72 3.83
N ASN A 38 9.50 -9.88 3.18
CA ASN A 38 9.40 -10.53 1.88
C ASN A 38 10.18 -9.78 0.79
N SER A 39 10.11 -8.44 0.77
CA SER A 39 10.84 -7.62 -0.20
C SER A 39 12.37 -7.77 -0.10
N SER A 40 12.90 -8.06 1.10
CA SER A 40 14.33 -8.31 1.29
C SER A 40 14.82 -9.60 0.60
N ILE A 41 13.91 -10.55 0.38
CA ILE A 41 14.18 -11.83 -0.29
C ILE A 41 14.19 -11.62 -1.81
N PHE A 42 13.21 -10.88 -2.34
CA PHE A 42 13.04 -10.68 -3.79
C PHE A 42 13.76 -9.44 -4.34
N GLN A 43 14.28 -8.56 -3.46
CA GLN A 43 14.92 -7.28 -3.79
C GLN A 43 14.10 -6.39 -4.74
N ASP A 44 12.77 -6.52 -4.71
CA ASP A 44 11.89 -5.79 -5.60
C ASP A 44 11.53 -4.40 -5.03
N GLN A 45 11.77 -3.37 -5.84
CA GLN A 45 11.53 -1.99 -5.46
C GLN A 45 10.05 -1.67 -5.25
N ASP A 46 9.14 -2.32 -5.99
CA ASP A 46 7.70 -2.09 -5.88
C ASP A 46 7.16 -2.65 -4.55
N SER A 47 7.67 -3.81 -4.09
CA SER A 47 7.36 -4.37 -2.77
C SER A 47 7.84 -3.48 -1.61
N VAL A 48 9.07 -2.92 -1.70
CA VAL A 48 9.58 -1.98 -0.68
C VAL A 48 8.70 -0.73 -0.61
N ILE A 49 8.37 -0.16 -1.77
CA ILE A 49 7.47 1.00 -1.87
C ILE A 49 6.11 0.69 -1.24
N MET A 50 5.54 -0.48 -1.54
CA MET A 50 4.26 -0.90 -0.99
C MET A 50 4.34 -0.98 0.54
N ALA A 51 5.39 -1.59 1.08
CA ALA A 51 5.54 -1.72 2.52
C ALA A 51 5.65 -0.35 3.24
N VAL A 52 6.40 0.60 2.66
CA VAL A 52 6.48 1.98 3.16
C VAL A 52 5.11 2.67 3.15
N VAL A 53 4.34 2.49 2.07
CA VAL A 53 2.97 3.02 1.99
C VAL A 53 2.09 2.43 3.07
N ILE A 54 2.05 1.10 3.23
CA ILE A 54 1.22 0.44 4.26
C ILE A 54 1.61 0.88 5.67
N TYR A 55 2.92 0.98 5.96
CA TYR A 55 3.39 1.46 7.25
C TYR A 55 2.92 2.90 7.52
N SER A 56 3.09 3.78 6.54
CA SER A 56 2.70 5.19 6.68
C SER A 56 1.18 5.33 6.85
N LEU A 57 0.40 4.51 6.15
CA LEU A 57 -1.05 4.46 6.34
C LEU A 57 -1.41 4.02 7.76
N SER A 58 -0.71 3.03 8.35
CA SER A 58 -0.95 2.63 9.74
C SER A 58 -0.78 3.79 10.72
N LYS A 59 0.24 4.63 10.51
CA LYS A 59 0.55 5.81 11.33
C LYS A 59 -0.49 6.93 11.19
N ILE A 60 -0.89 7.24 9.96
CA ILE A 60 -1.87 8.31 9.73
C ILE A 60 -3.24 7.86 10.26
N MET A 61 -3.60 6.59 10.08
CA MET A 61 -4.86 6.04 10.57
C MET A 61 -5.01 6.02 12.09
N GLU A 62 -3.90 5.97 12.86
CA GLU A 62 -3.95 6.16 14.32
C GLU A 62 -4.49 7.55 14.72
N LYS A 63 -4.43 8.53 13.81
CA LYS A 63 -4.75 9.95 14.08
C LYS A 63 -5.89 10.51 13.22
N SER A 64 -6.33 9.79 12.20
CA SER A 64 -7.27 10.30 11.19
C SER A 64 -8.72 9.88 11.44
N ASP A 65 -9.66 10.62 10.85
CA ASP A 65 -11.08 10.29 10.85
C ASP A 65 -11.48 9.33 9.70
N GLY A 66 -12.77 8.99 9.62
CA GLY A 66 -13.30 8.11 8.57
C GLY A 66 -13.19 8.65 7.14
N ASN A 67 -13.02 9.97 6.93
CA ASN A 67 -12.89 10.54 5.58
C ASN A 67 -11.54 10.18 4.96
N PHE A 68 -10.47 10.15 5.75
CA PHE A 68 -9.15 9.71 5.30
C PHE A 68 -9.19 8.27 4.79
N SER A 69 -9.82 7.37 5.55
CA SER A 69 -9.96 5.95 5.20
C SER A 69 -10.62 5.76 3.82
N GLN A 70 -11.65 6.56 3.49
CA GLN A 70 -12.30 6.47 2.18
C GLN A 70 -11.39 6.90 1.02
N HIS A 71 -10.62 7.97 1.19
CA HIS A 71 -9.67 8.43 0.17
C HIS A 71 -8.56 7.41 -0.07
N VAL A 72 -8.04 6.81 1.01
CA VAL A 72 -7.02 5.76 0.92
C VAL A 72 -7.56 4.50 0.24
N LEU A 73 -8.78 4.06 0.57
CA LEU A 73 -9.42 2.92 -0.10
C LEU A 73 -9.58 3.15 -1.60
N ALA A 74 -9.96 4.37 -2.02
CA ALA A 74 -10.04 4.72 -3.43
C ALA A 74 -8.65 4.67 -4.11
N ALA A 75 -7.62 5.18 -3.44
CA ALA A 75 -6.24 5.15 -3.93
C ALA A 75 -5.71 3.71 -4.10
N LEU A 76 -5.91 2.85 -3.10
CA LEU A 76 -5.51 1.45 -3.15
C LEU A 76 -6.27 0.67 -4.22
N SER A 77 -7.57 0.91 -4.37
CA SER A 77 -8.38 0.30 -5.42
C SER A 77 -7.89 0.69 -6.83
N TYR A 78 -7.50 1.95 -7.02
CA TYR A 78 -6.90 2.40 -8.28
C TYR A 78 -5.55 1.73 -8.56
N ALA A 79 -4.67 1.65 -7.56
CA ALA A 79 -3.39 0.93 -7.67
C ALA A 79 -3.60 -0.56 -8.03
N ARG A 80 -4.51 -1.24 -7.33
CA ARG A 80 -4.90 -2.62 -7.58
C ARG A 80 -5.40 -2.81 -9.02
N SER A 81 -6.26 -1.92 -9.49
CA SER A 81 -6.82 -1.98 -10.84
C SER A 81 -5.75 -1.89 -11.92
N ASN A 82 -4.76 -1.01 -11.75
CA ASN A 82 -3.62 -0.92 -12.67
C ASN A 82 -2.79 -2.20 -12.68
N LEU A 83 -2.54 -2.83 -11.53
CA LEU A 83 -1.82 -4.10 -11.45
C LEU A 83 -2.58 -5.28 -12.06
N VAL A 84 -3.92 -5.32 -11.89
CA VAL A 84 -4.78 -6.33 -12.53
C VAL A 84 -4.76 -6.16 -14.05
N LEU A 85 -4.84 -4.91 -14.53
CA LEU A 85 -4.83 -4.58 -15.96
C LEU A 85 -3.42 -4.60 -16.59
N ARG A 86 -2.39 -5.06 -15.86
CA ARG A 86 -0.99 -5.12 -16.33
C ARG A 86 -0.40 -3.75 -16.72
N LYS A 87 -0.95 -2.67 -16.16
CA LYS A 87 -0.53 -1.28 -16.36
C LYS A 87 0.53 -0.87 -15.33
N GLU A 88 1.69 -1.54 -15.40
CA GLU A 88 2.75 -1.41 -14.39
C GLU A 88 3.34 0.00 -14.33
N LYS A 89 3.46 0.67 -15.48
CA LYS A 89 3.98 2.04 -15.54
C LYS A 89 3.03 3.00 -14.81
N GLU A 90 1.73 2.89 -15.08
CA GLU A 90 0.69 3.68 -14.44
C GLU A 90 0.61 3.41 -12.94
N TYR A 91 0.76 2.14 -12.54
CA TYR A 91 0.89 1.77 -11.13
C TYR A 91 2.09 2.48 -10.48
N ARG A 92 3.30 2.38 -11.06
CA ARG A 92 4.51 3.01 -10.51
C ARG A 92 4.41 4.53 -10.45
N ASP A 93 3.90 5.15 -11.52
CA ASP A 93 3.69 6.59 -11.58
C ASP A 93 2.67 7.05 -10.52
N PHE A 94 1.64 6.25 -10.27
CA PHE A 94 0.67 6.50 -9.21
C PHE A 94 1.27 6.34 -7.82
N MET A 95 2.01 5.26 -7.55
CA MET A 95 2.63 5.01 -6.25
C MET A 95 3.62 6.11 -5.85
N LYS A 96 4.38 6.66 -6.81
CA LYS A 96 5.24 7.83 -6.55
C LYS A 96 4.43 9.04 -6.09
N LYS A 97 3.29 9.32 -6.71
CA LYS A 97 2.39 10.42 -6.31
C LYS A 97 1.77 10.15 -4.94
N LEU A 98 1.41 8.91 -4.65
CA LEU A 98 0.84 8.51 -3.37
C LEU A 98 1.85 8.71 -2.22
N ILE A 99 3.12 8.32 -2.43
CA ILE A 99 4.19 8.58 -1.45
C ILE A 99 4.38 10.08 -1.21
N ASP A 100 4.40 10.90 -2.26
CA ASP A 100 4.53 12.36 -2.13
C ASP A 100 3.34 12.97 -1.38
N TYR A 101 2.13 12.44 -1.58
CA TYR A 101 0.94 12.85 -0.83
C TYR A 101 1.00 12.45 0.66
N ILE A 102 1.35 11.20 0.93
CA ILE A 102 1.45 10.66 2.30
C ILE A 102 2.53 11.40 3.10
N SER A 103 3.71 11.62 2.52
CA SER A 103 4.82 12.32 3.18
C SER A 103 4.46 13.75 3.59
N LYS A 104 3.64 14.45 2.79
CA LYS A 104 3.08 15.77 3.16
C LYS A 104 2.03 15.72 4.27
N THR A 105 1.40 14.56 4.47
CA THR A 105 0.33 14.37 5.46
C THR A 105 0.86 13.88 6.81
N ASP A 106 2.00 13.17 6.80
CA ASP A 106 2.70 12.71 8.02
C ASP A 106 3.61 13.80 8.66
N SER A 107 3.79 14.94 7.97
CA SER A 107 4.62 16.09 8.42
C SER A 107 3.94 16.99 9.46
#